data_AF-A0A968WKS7-F1
#
_entry.id   AF-A0A968WKS7-F1
#
_cell.length_a   1.000
_cell.length_b   1.000
_cell.length_c   1.000
_cell.angle_alpha   90.00
_cell.angle_beta   90.00
_cell.angle_gamma   90.00
#
_symmetry.space_group_name_H-M   'P 1'
#
loop_
_entity.id
_entity.type
_entity.pdbx_description
1 polymer ?
#
loop_
_entity_poly.entity_id
_entity_poly.type
_entity_poly.pdbx_seq_one_letter_code
_entity_poly.pdbx_strand_id
1 'polypeptide(L)'
;MRSIAHISIKSKLIAMLLAVSSCSILVTAYIGYQSGQSNLTNRAFNQLTSVRASKAYQIESYFRILRNHIQTLSGNPSVIKAMQEFDADYRLIDSSKIPDRFEQKLTEYYRDRFLPRLAKAEQGSPMLEFFKPKNIAARYLQYHYIAANPNPVGKKHLLNDPKDGSSYSVVHAQHHPIFRDIIEKFGYYDLFLINPEGKVVYTVYKETDFTTNLSQGAYNESNLARLVAKVR
;
A
#
# COMPACT_ATOMS: atom_id res chain seq x y z
N MET A 1 36.73 -69.08 -18.07
CA MET A 1 36.58 -69.00 -16.59
C MET A 1 37.52 -69.99 -15.93
N ARG A 2 38.83 -69.68 -15.89
CA ARG A 2 39.84 -70.41 -15.10
C ARG A 2 40.39 -69.42 -14.08
N SER A 3 40.84 -69.92 -12.93
CA SER A 3 41.56 -69.17 -11.87
C SER A 3 40.78 -68.76 -10.61
N ILE A 4 40.09 -69.72 -9.96
CA ILE A 4 39.80 -69.65 -8.51
C ILE A 4 40.27 -70.93 -7.78
N ALA A 5 40.74 -71.94 -8.52
CA ALA A 5 41.03 -73.26 -7.99
C ALA A 5 42.41 -73.39 -7.29
N HIS A 6 43.36 -72.48 -7.52
CA HIS A 6 44.72 -72.53 -6.94
C HIS A 6 44.98 -71.54 -5.79
N ILE A 7 43.93 -70.94 -5.24
CA ILE A 7 44.06 -69.95 -4.16
C ILE A 7 44.22 -70.69 -2.81
N SER A 8 45.29 -70.36 -2.06
CA SER A 8 45.52 -70.80 -0.68
C SER A 8 44.28 -70.58 0.20
N ILE A 9 43.96 -71.54 1.07
CA ILE A 9 42.80 -71.50 1.98
C ILE A 9 42.73 -70.17 2.75
N LYS A 10 43.90 -69.63 3.15
CA LYS A 10 44.01 -68.33 3.83
C LYS A 10 43.46 -67.16 2.99
N SER A 11 43.77 -67.12 1.69
CA SER A 11 43.28 -66.08 0.78
C SER A 11 41.78 -66.20 0.49
N LYS A 12 41.23 -67.43 0.42
CA LYS A 12 39.77 -67.64 0.33
C LYS A 12 39.04 -67.11 1.56
N LEU A 13 39.58 -67.34 2.75
CA LEU A 13 38.97 -66.91 4.01
C LEU A 13 38.99 -65.38 4.15
N ILE A 14 40.12 -64.74 3.81
CA ILE A 14 40.24 -63.27 3.79
C ILE A 14 39.30 -62.65 2.75
N ALA A 15 39.21 -63.23 1.55
CA ALA A 15 38.31 -62.74 0.50
C ALA A 15 36.83 -62.82 0.91
N MET A 16 36.42 -63.91 1.58
CA MET A 16 35.06 -64.03 2.12
C MET A 16 34.76 -62.98 3.20
N LEU A 17 35.70 -62.73 4.12
CA LEU A 17 35.56 -61.69 5.15
C LEU A 17 35.48 -60.27 4.55
N LEU A 18 36.29 -59.97 3.54
CA LEU A 18 36.25 -58.71 2.81
C LEU A 18 34.93 -58.53 2.05
N ALA A 19 34.42 -59.58 1.41
CA ALA A 19 33.14 -59.51 0.70
C ALA A 19 31.98 -59.22 1.65
N VAL A 20 31.92 -59.91 2.80
CA VAL A 20 30.86 -59.70 3.81
C VAL A 20 30.92 -58.30 4.40
N SER A 21 32.12 -57.84 4.79
CA SER A 21 32.29 -56.48 5.35
C SER A 21 31.99 -55.40 4.31
N SER A 22 32.45 -55.54 3.07
CA SER A 22 32.13 -54.60 1.99
C SER A 22 30.64 -54.55 1.69
N CYS A 23 29.96 -55.70 1.68
CA CYS A 23 28.51 -55.76 1.44
C CYS A 23 27.75 -55.06 2.58
N SER A 24 28.15 -55.30 3.83
CA SER A 24 27.58 -54.61 4.99
C SER A 24 27.76 -53.09 4.91
N ILE A 25 28.97 -52.63 4.57
CA ILE A 25 29.27 -51.19 4.40
C ILE A 25 28.38 -50.58 3.31
N LEU A 26 28.23 -51.25 2.17
CA LEU A 26 27.39 -50.76 1.07
C LEU A 26 25.92 -50.63 1.48
N VAL A 27 25.39 -51.62 2.20
CA VAL A 27 24.01 -51.59 2.71
C VAL A 27 23.84 -50.44 3.70
N THR A 28 24.76 -50.29 4.66
CA THR A 28 24.71 -49.18 5.63
C THR A 28 24.85 -47.82 4.95
N ALA A 29 25.76 -47.68 3.98
CA ALA A 29 25.94 -46.44 3.22
C ALA A 29 24.69 -46.10 2.40
N TYR A 30 24.06 -47.08 1.76
CA TYR A 30 22.83 -46.89 0.99
C TYR A 30 21.66 -46.45 1.88
N ILE A 31 21.44 -47.12 3.02
CA ILE A 31 20.42 -46.74 4.00
C ILE A 31 20.71 -45.34 4.57
N GLY A 32 21.98 -45.07 4.89
CA GLY A 32 22.43 -43.77 5.39
C GLY A 32 22.18 -42.65 4.39
N TYR A 33 22.45 -42.87 3.11
CA TYR A 33 22.20 -41.91 2.04
C TYR A 33 20.71 -41.63 1.85
N GLN A 34 19.88 -42.68 1.74
CA GLN A 34 18.42 -42.54 1.60
C GLN A 34 17.79 -41.84 2.81
N SER A 35 18.20 -42.23 4.02
CA SER A 35 17.76 -41.62 5.27
C SER A 35 18.20 -40.15 5.35
N GLY A 36 19.46 -39.85 5.02
CA GLY A 36 19.99 -38.49 5.00
C GLY A 36 19.23 -37.59 4.04
N GLN A 37 19.05 -38.03 2.79
CA GLN A 37 18.32 -37.27 1.78
C GLN A 37 16.86 -37.04 2.18
N SER A 38 16.15 -38.07 2.65
CA SER A 38 14.76 -37.96 3.11
C SER A 38 14.63 -37.00 4.29
N ASN A 39 15.51 -37.11 5.30
CA ASN A 39 15.47 -36.24 6.48
C ASN A 39 15.78 -34.77 6.13
N LEU A 40 16.78 -34.51 5.29
CA LEU A 40 17.10 -33.14 4.86
C LEU A 40 15.95 -32.53 4.05
N THR A 41 15.38 -33.32 3.14
CA THR A 41 14.24 -32.89 2.31
C THR A 41 13.02 -32.59 3.17
N ASN A 42 12.66 -33.49 4.10
CA ASN A 42 11.55 -33.29 5.04
C ASN A 42 11.77 -32.06 5.93
N ARG A 43 13.01 -31.85 6.43
CA ARG A 43 13.36 -30.64 7.19
C ARG A 43 13.17 -29.37 6.36
N ALA A 44 13.61 -29.37 5.10
CA ALA A 44 13.44 -28.23 4.20
C ALA A 44 11.94 -27.94 3.94
N PHE A 45 11.13 -28.96 3.66
CA PHE A 45 9.69 -28.79 3.44
C PHE A 45 8.96 -28.33 4.70
N ASN A 46 9.30 -28.88 5.87
CA ASN A 46 8.73 -28.44 7.14
C ASN A 46 9.08 -26.97 7.41
N GLN A 47 10.33 -26.57 7.17
CA GLN A 47 10.75 -25.17 7.31
C GLN A 47 9.97 -24.24 6.38
N LEU A 48 9.85 -24.59 5.09
CA LEU A 48 9.06 -23.82 4.13
C LEU A 48 7.59 -23.74 4.54
N THR A 49 7.04 -24.83 5.08
CA THR A 49 5.65 -24.87 5.58
C THR A 49 5.48 -23.92 6.76
N SER A 50 6.40 -23.93 7.72
CA SER A 50 6.40 -22.99 8.86
C SER A 50 6.56 -21.54 8.42
N VAL A 51 7.45 -21.26 7.45
CA VAL A 51 7.62 -19.91 6.89
C VAL A 51 6.34 -19.46 6.18
N ARG A 52 5.74 -20.32 5.35
CA ARG A 52 4.47 -20.04 4.67
C ARG A 52 3.35 -19.73 5.68
N ALA A 53 3.21 -20.56 6.71
CA ALA A 53 2.21 -20.37 7.76
C ALA A 53 2.44 -19.06 8.55
N SER A 54 3.69 -18.76 8.91
CA SER A 54 4.05 -17.52 9.59
C SER A 54 3.75 -16.29 8.73
N LYS A 55 4.04 -16.36 7.42
CA LYS A 55 3.74 -15.26 6.48
C LYS A 55 2.24 -15.07 6.28
N ALA A 56 1.47 -16.14 6.15
CA ALA A 56 0.01 -16.06 6.12
C ALA A 56 -0.54 -15.37 7.39
N TYR A 57 -0.08 -15.81 8.57
CA TYR A 57 -0.47 -15.20 9.84
C TYR A 57 -0.08 -13.72 9.93
N GLN A 58 1.11 -13.34 9.45
CA GLN A 58 1.55 -11.93 9.44
C GLN A 58 0.62 -11.06 8.58
N ILE A 59 0.23 -11.53 7.39
CA ILE A 59 -0.69 -10.80 6.50
C ILE A 59 -2.07 -10.67 7.13
N GLU A 60 -2.62 -11.77 7.67
CA GLU A 60 -3.93 -11.75 8.33
C GLU A 60 -3.94 -10.85 9.57
N SER A 61 -2.88 -10.90 10.38
CA SER A 61 -2.72 -10.05 11.55
C SER A 61 -2.62 -8.58 11.16
N TYR A 62 -1.85 -8.27 10.11
CA TYR A 62 -1.74 -6.91 9.57
C TYR A 62 -3.11 -6.33 9.20
N PHE A 63 -3.91 -7.05 8.38
CA PHE A 63 -5.24 -6.57 7.99
C PHE A 63 -6.21 -6.47 9.17
N ARG A 64 -6.08 -7.34 10.17
CA ARG A 64 -6.88 -7.26 11.40
C ARG A 64 -6.54 -6.00 12.21
N ILE A 65 -5.27 -5.69 12.35
CA ILE A 65 -4.81 -4.46 13.02
C ILE A 65 -5.29 -3.22 12.25
N LEU A 66 -5.14 -3.22 10.92
CA LEU A 66 -5.65 -2.13 10.08
C LEU A 66 -7.15 -1.91 10.30
N ARG A 67 -7.95 -2.98 10.26
CA ARG A 67 -9.40 -2.90 10.48
C ARG A 67 -9.73 -2.33 11.85
N ASN A 68 -9.07 -2.82 12.90
CA ASN A 68 -9.29 -2.34 14.26
C ASN A 68 -8.93 -0.85 14.38
N HIS A 69 -7.82 -0.41 13.79
CA HIS A 69 -7.41 0.99 13.84
C HIS A 69 -8.41 1.89 13.09
N ILE A 70 -8.85 1.49 11.89
CA ILE A 70 -9.87 2.24 11.14
C ILE A 70 -11.18 2.34 11.95
N GLN A 71 -11.63 1.25 12.57
CA GLN A 71 -12.83 1.25 13.40
C GLN A 71 -12.70 2.19 14.61
N THR A 72 -11.54 2.18 15.28
CA THR A 72 -11.26 3.10 16.40
C THR A 72 -11.21 4.56 15.94
N LEU A 73 -10.56 4.86 14.81
CA LEU A 73 -10.51 6.21 14.27
C LEU A 73 -11.88 6.71 13.80
N SER A 74 -12.67 5.87 13.14
CA SER A 74 -14.02 6.24 12.67
C SER A 74 -14.98 6.57 13.82
N GLY A 75 -14.79 5.95 14.99
CA GLY A 75 -15.56 6.24 16.20
C GLY A 75 -14.97 7.35 17.06
N ASN A 76 -13.81 7.91 16.70
CA ASN A 76 -13.15 8.92 17.51
C ASN A 76 -13.89 10.27 17.38
N PRO A 77 -14.31 10.92 18.49
CA PRO A 77 -15.03 12.19 18.43
C PRO A 77 -14.30 13.31 17.67
N SER A 78 -12.96 13.34 17.72
CA SER A 78 -12.17 14.35 17.01
C SER A 78 -12.18 14.12 15.50
N VAL A 79 -12.14 12.86 15.05
CA VAL A 79 -12.24 12.51 13.62
C VAL A 79 -13.65 12.80 13.09
N ILE A 80 -14.68 12.45 13.86
CA ILE A 80 -16.08 12.76 13.52
C ILE A 80 -16.28 14.28 13.42
N LYS A 81 -15.76 15.03 14.39
CA LYS A 81 -15.82 16.49 14.39
C LYS A 81 -15.09 17.08 13.17
N ALA A 82 -13.87 16.62 12.88
CA ALA A 82 -13.12 17.07 11.71
C ALA A 82 -13.89 16.79 10.40
N MET A 83 -14.49 15.59 10.28
CA MET A 83 -15.32 15.23 9.13
C MET A 83 -16.49 16.20 8.94
N GLN A 84 -17.20 16.54 10.03
CA GLN A 84 -18.32 17.50 9.99
C GLN A 84 -17.86 18.92 9.64
N GLU A 85 -16.78 19.39 10.26
CA GLU A 85 -16.23 20.74 10.04
C GLU A 85 -15.72 20.90 8.60
N PHE A 86 -14.93 19.96 8.08
CA PHE A 86 -14.44 20.02 6.71
C PHE A 86 -15.56 19.96 5.67
N ASP A 87 -16.58 19.14 5.91
CA ASP A 87 -17.72 19.04 5.00
C ASP A 87 -18.57 20.32 5.01
N ALA A 88 -18.82 20.92 6.18
CA ALA A 88 -19.52 22.19 6.28
C ALA A 88 -18.74 23.34 5.61
N ASP A 89 -17.44 23.44 5.86
CA ASP A 89 -16.59 24.47 5.27
C ASP A 89 -16.43 24.30 3.76
N TYR A 90 -16.36 23.06 3.27
CA TYR A 90 -16.38 22.77 1.84
C TYR A 90 -17.64 23.34 1.18
N ARG A 91 -18.83 23.10 1.76
CA ARG A 91 -20.11 23.61 1.24
C ARG A 91 -20.15 25.15 1.26
N LEU A 92 -19.59 25.78 2.30
CA LEU A 92 -19.50 27.24 2.39
C LEU A 92 -18.67 27.83 1.24
N ILE A 93 -17.49 27.26 0.96
CA ILE A 93 -16.60 27.74 -0.10
C ILE A 93 -17.25 27.58 -1.48
N ASP A 94 -18.02 26.52 -1.71
CA ASP A 94 -18.63 26.25 -3.03
C ASP A 94 -19.64 27.32 -3.46
N SER A 95 -20.10 28.15 -2.52
CA SER A 95 -21.01 29.28 -2.77
C SER A 95 -20.30 30.62 -3.07
N SER A 96 -18.97 30.67 -2.95
CA SER A 96 -18.19 31.90 -3.05
C SER A 96 -17.69 32.20 -4.47
N LYS A 97 -17.21 33.42 -4.74
CA LYS A 97 -16.48 33.73 -5.99
C LYS A 97 -14.98 33.57 -5.78
N ILE A 98 -14.28 33.03 -6.78
CA ILE A 98 -12.82 32.88 -6.75
C ILE A 98 -12.14 33.75 -7.81
N PRO A 99 -10.93 34.29 -7.58
CA PRO A 99 -10.23 35.10 -8.56
C PRO A 99 -9.68 34.26 -9.73
N ASP A 100 -9.64 34.82 -10.94
CA ASP A 100 -9.15 34.14 -12.16
C ASP A 100 -7.71 33.60 -12.06
N ARG A 101 -6.88 34.23 -11.23
CA ARG A 101 -5.50 33.77 -10.99
C ARG A 101 -5.44 32.33 -10.45
N PHE A 102 -6.49 31.87 -9.77
CA PHE A 102 -6.56 30.50 -9.25
C PHE A 102 -6.67 29.51 -10.41
N GLU A 103 -7.48 29.83 -11.42
CA GLU A 103 -7.64 29.02 -12.63
C GLU A 103 -6.34 28.86 -13.39
N GLN A 104 -5.59 29.96 -13.54
CA GLN A 104 -4.31 29.96 -14.23
C GLN A 104 -3.32 29.01 -13.54
N LYS A 105 -3.15 29.16 -12.22
CA LYS A 105 -2.23 28.32 -11.43
C LYS A 105 -2.63 26.86 -11.38
N LEU A 106 -3.94 26.56 -11.33
CA LEU A 106 -4.43 25.19 -11.43
C LEU A 106 -4.13 24.59 -12.81
N THR A 107 -4.43 25.33 -13.88
CA THR A 107 -4.16 24.87 -15.25
C THR A 107 -2.66 24.61 -15.46
N GLU A 108 -1.79 25.50 -14.99
CA GLU A 108 -0.33 25.30 -14.97
C GLU A 108 0.04 24.02 -14.21
N TYR A 109 -0.47 23.83 -12.98
CA TYR A 109 -0.17 22.64 -12.19
C TYR A 109 -0.60 21.35 -12.89
N TYR A 110 -1.83 21.31 -13.41
CA TYR A 110 -2.35 20.12 -14.07
C TYR A 110 -1.55 19.80 -15.34
N ARG A 111 -1.29 20.80 -16.19
CA ARG A 111 -0.54 20.64 -17.44
C ARG A 111 0.91 20.22 -17.22
N ASP A 112 1.60 20.86 -16.27
CA ASP A 112 3.05 20.77 -16.18
C ASP A 112 3.51 19.75 -15.13
N ARG A 113 2.66 19.43 -14.13
CA ARG A 113 3.03 18.53 -13.02
C ARG A 113 2.23 17.24 -13.00
N PHE A 114 0.91 17.28 -13.24
CA PHE A 114 0.04 16.11 -13.13
C PHE A 114 -0.03 15.27 -14.41
N LEU A 115 -0.50 15.85 -15.51
CA LEU A 115 -0.75 15.13 -16.76
C LEU A 115 0.50 14.38 -17.30
N PRO A 116 1.73 14.95 -17.24
CA PRO A 116 2.92 14.24 -17.72
C PRO A 116 3.29 13.02 -16.87
N ARG A 117 2.90 12.99 -15.59
CA ARG A 117 3.10 11.82 -14.71
C ARG A 117 2.03 10.77 -14.97
N LEU A 118 0.79 11.21 -15.14
CA LEU A 118 -0.32 10.33 -15.46
C LEU A 118 -0.09 9.61 -16.81
N ALA A 119 0.36 10.33 -17.84
CA ALA A 119 0.67 9.76 -19.15
C ALA A 119 1.80 8.71 -19.14
N LYS A 120 2.64 8.69 -18.09
CA LYS A 120 3.67 7.64 -17.89
C LYS A 120 3.13 6.40 -17.19
N ALA A 121 2.07 6.56 -16.39
CA ALA A 121 1.51 5.48 -15.57
C ALA A 121 0.34 4.77 -16.27
N GLU A 122 -0.43 5.51 -17.07
CA GLU A 122 -1.66 5.03 -17.69
C GLU A 122 -1.54 5.02 -19.23
N GLN A 123 -2.22 4.07 -19.87
CA GLN A 123 -2.32 4.03 -21.32
C GLN A 123 -3.27 5.13 -21.82
N GLY A 124 -2.80 5.97 -22.75
CA GLY A 124 -3.61 7.02 -23.37
C GLY A 124 -3.05 8.43 -23.18
N SER A 125 -3.76 9.42 -23.71
CA SER A 125 -3.41 10.84 -23.59
C SER A 125 -4.39 11.53 -22.64
N PRO A 126 -4.01 11.78 -21.38
CA PRO A 126 -4.93 12.36 -20.40
C PRO A 126 -5.28 13.81 -20.78
N MET A 127 -6.58 14.12 -20.79
CA MET A 127 -7.09 15.43 -21.19
C MET A 127 -7.32 16.34 -19.99
N LEU A 128 -6.80 17.57 -20.06
CA LEU A 128 -6.92 18.58 -18.99
C LEU A 128 -8.36 18.78 -18.51
N GLU A 129 -9.30 18.95 -19.43
CA GLU A 129 -10.72 19.21 -19.13
C GLU A 129 -11.41 18.11 -18.33
N PHE A 130 -10.87 16.88 -18.38
CA PHE A 130 -11.43 15.76 -17.64
C PHE A 130 -10.99 15.76 -16.17
N PHE A 131 -9.72 16.08 -15.91
CA PHE A 131 -9.11 15.99 -14.58
C PHE A 131 -9.15 17.30 -13.78
N LYS A 132 -9.28 18.44 -14.45
CA LYS A 132 -9.31 19.74 -13.79
C LYS A 132 -10.56 19.87 -12.89
N PRO A 133 -10.44 20.38 -11.65
CA PRO A 133 -11.59 20.61 -10.78
C PRO A 133 -12.60 21.55 -11.45
N LYS A 134 -13.90 21.21 -11.34
CA LYS A 134 -15.00 21.94 -12.00
C LYS A 134 -15.74 22.91 -11.07
N ASN A 135 -16.04 22.47 -9.85
CA ASN A 135 -16.78 23.30 -8.89
C ASN A 135 -15.86 24.31 -8.18
N ILE A 136 -16.46 25.24 -7.46
CA ILE A 136 -15.75 26.38 -6.87
C ILE A 136 -14.89 25.93 -5.69
N ALA A 137 -15.44 25.11 -4.81
CA ALA A 137 -14.71 24.60 -3.64
C ALA A 137 -13.48 23.79 -4.03
N ALA A 138 -13.58 22.90 -5.01
CA ALA A 138 -12.44 22.13 -5.50
C ALA A 138 -11.36 23.03 -6.09
N ARG A 139 -11.74 24.05 -6.86
CA ARG A 139 -10.78 25.00 -7.45
C ARG A 139 -10.11 25.84 -6.36
N TYR A 140 -10.86 26.35 -5.39
CA TYR A 140 -10.32 27.08 -4.25
C TYR A 140 -9.33 26.23 -3.44
N LEU A 141 -9.76 25.04 -3.00
CA LEU A 141 -8.97 24.21 -2.10
C LEU A 141 -7.77 23.58 -2.81
N GLN A 142 -7.91 23.09 -4.03
CA GLN A 142 -6.75 22.57 -4.77
C GLN A 142 -5.77 23.69 -5.14
N TYR A 143 -6.24 24.92 -5.36
CA TYR A 143 -5.32 26.05 -5.54
C TYR A 143 -4.46 26.22 -4.28
N HIS A 144 -5.06 26.37 -3.10
CA HIS A 144 -4.33 26.64 -1.86
C HIS A 144 -3.46 25.46 -1.40
N TYR A 145 -3.98 24.23 -1.46
CA TYR A 145 -3.31 23.05 -0.89
C TYR A 145 -2.44 22.28 -1.86
N ILE A 146 -2.59 22.47 -3.17
CA ILE A 146 -1.84 21.73 -4.20
C ILE A 146 -1.01 22.67 -5.07
N ALA A 147 -1.66 23.54 -5.83
CA ALA A 147 -0.99 24.34 -6.88
C ALA A 147 -0.11 25.45 -6.30
N ALA A 148 -0.60 26.19 -5.31
CA ALA A 148 0.12 27.26 -4.62
C ALA A 148 0.90 26.78 -3.39
N ASN A 149 0.81 25.49 -3.05
CA ASN A 149 1.54 24.91 -1.93
C ASN A 149 3.05 24.87 -2.26
N PRO A 150 3.91 25.51 -1.45
CA PRO A 150 5.34 25.65 -1.74
C PRO A 150 6.11 24.33 -1.66
N ASN A 151 5.55 23.31 -1.00
CA ASN A 151 6.17 22.01 -0.90
C ASN A 151 6.15 21.28 -2.25
N PRO A 152 7.18 20.46 -2.55
CA PRO A 152 7.22 19.70 -3.79
C PRO A 152 6.09 18.66 -3.85
N VAL A 153 5.80 18.17 -5.06
CA VAL A 153 4.83 17.08 -5.24
C VAL A 153 5.29 15.84 -4.46
N GLY A 154 4.36 15.19 -3.75
CA GLY A 154 4.64 14.12 -2.80
C GLY A 154 4.93 14.59 -1.38
N LYS A 155 5.04 15.91 -1.14
CA LYS A 155 5.25 16.50 0.20
C LYS A 155 4.23 17.59 0.53
N LYS A 156 3.08 17.61 -0.14
CA LYS A 156 2.06 18.65 0.04
C LYS A 156 1.44 18.64 1.45
N HIS A 157 1.42 17.47 2.11
CA HIS A 157 1.07 17.28 3.52
C HIS A 157 1.96 18.03 4.54
N LEU A 158 3.04 18.69 4.12
CA LEU A 158 3.84 19.52 5.04
C LEU A 158 3.24 20.92 5.25
N LEU A 159 2.22 21.30 4.48
CA LEU A 159 1.54 22.58 4.62
C LEU A 159 0.44 22.49 5.70
N ASN A 160 0.66 23.11 6.86
CA ASN A 160 -0.36 23.18 7.91
C ASN A 160 -1.44 24.24 7.62
N ASP A 161 -1.05 25.40 7.10
CA ASP A 161 -1.94 26.54 6.86
C ASP A 161 -1.48 27.33 5.61
N PRO A 162 -2.32 27.45 4.55
CA PRO A 162 -2.03 28.30 3.39
C PRO A 162 -2.16 29.81 3.66
N LYS A 163 -2.65 30.20 4.85
CA LYS A 163 -2.91 31.59 5.26
C LYS A 163 -3.93 32.30 4.38
N ASP A 164 -4.95 31.58 3.94
CA ASP A 164 -6.03 32.12 3.09
C ASP A 164 -7.18 32.78 3.87
N GLY A 165 -7.18 32.64 5.20
CA GLY A 165 -8.20 33.21 6.09
C GLY A 165 -9.54 32.48 6.08
N SER A 166 -9.65 31.34 5.39
CA SER A 166 -10.88 30.54 5.37
C SER A 166 -11.08 29.76 6.67
N SER A 167 -12.35 29.49 7.02
CA SER A 167 -12.67 28.56 8.11
C SER A 167 -12.07 27.18 7.86
N TYR A 168 -12.07 26.72 6.61
CA TYR A 168 -11.42 25.46 6.20
C TYR A 168 -9.95 25.42 6.62
N SER A 169 -9.19 26.51 6.42
CA SER A 169 -7.78 26.57 6.82
C SER A 169 -7.57 26.56 8.33
N VAL A 170 -8.50 27.14 9.11
CA VAL A 170 -8.48 27.06 10.58
C VAL A 170 -8.69 25.61 11.03
N VAL A 171 -9.71 24.93 10.50
CA VAL A 171 -10.00 23.52 10.78
C VAL A 171 -8.85 22.63 10.32
N HIS A 172 -8.26 22.93 9.16
CA HIS A 172 -7.09 22.25 8.65
C HIS A 172 -5.89 22.38 9.60
N ALA A 173 -5.53 23.60 10.01
CA ALA A 173 -4.42 23.83 10.91
C ALA A 173 -4.60 23.12 12.27
N GLN A 174 -5.85 22.96 12.72
CA GLN A 174 -6.19 22.25 13.95
C GLN A 174 -6.00 20.73 13.84
N HIS A 175 -6.54 20.10 12.79
CA HIS A 175 -6.60 18.62 12.70
C HIS A 175 -5.47 17.99 11.89
N HIS A 176 -4.95 18.71 10.88
CA HIS A 176 -3.97 18.17 9.94
C HIS A 176 -2.68 17.63 10.59
N PRO A 177 -2.07 18.28 11.61
CA PRO A 177 -0.87 17.74 12.25
C PRO A 177 -1.11 16.35 12.84
N ILE A 178 -2.27 16.12 13.47
CA ILE A 178 -2.61 14.83 14.07
C ILE A 178 -2.85 13.78 12.99
N PHE A 179 -3.56 14.13 11.91
CA PHE A 179 -3.80 13.20 10.80
C PHE A 179 -2.52 12.84 10.05
N ARG A 180 -1.59 13.80 9.88
CA ARG A 180 -0.24 13.53 9.36
C ARG A 180 0.53 12.58 10.28
N ASP A 181 0.54 12.86 11.58
CA ASP A 181 1.17 11.99 12.58
C ASP A 181 0.63 10.56 12.53
N ILE A 182 -0.68 10.39 12.34
CA ILE A 182 -1.30 9.07 12.20
C ILE A 182 -0.72 8.33 10.98
N ILE A 183 -0.71 8.95 9.80
CA ILE A 183 -0.23 8.21 8.62
C ILE A 183 1.28 7.95 8.67
N GLU A 184 2.06 8.87 9.24
CA GLU A 184 3.51 8.72 9.36
C GLU A 184 3.88 7.64 10.39
N LYS A 185 3.24 7.63 11.57
CA LYS A 185 3.53 6.67 12.64
C LYS A 185 3.03 5.26 12.32
N PHE A 186 1.91 5.15 11.63
CA PHE A 186 1.30 3.85 11.31
C PHE A 186 1.61 3.36 9.89
N GLY A 187 2.38 4.12 9.11
CA GLY A 187 2.83 3.73 7.78
C GLY A 187 1.71 3.68 6.73
N TYR A 188 0.71 4.55 6.86
CA TYR A 188 -0.37 4.65 5.88
C TYR A 188 0.05 5.50 4.70
N TYR A 189 -0.43 5.12 3.52
CA TYR A 189 -0.21 5.91 2.32
C TYR A 189 -0.90 7.27 2.44
N ASP A 190 -2.17 7.29 2.84
CA ASP A 190 -2.93 8.52 3.05
C ASP A 190 -4.12 8.25 4.00
N LEU A 191 -4.74 9.31 4.50
CA LEU A 191 -5.98 9.30 5.27
C LEU A 191 -7.00 10.19 4.57
N PHE A 192 -8.12 9.60 4.20
CA PHE A 192 -9.22 10.27 3.52
C PHE A 192 -10.41 10.47 4.47
N LEU A 193 -11.00 11.67 4.42
CA LEU A 193 -12.34 11.91 4.95
C LEU A 193 -13.29 12.09 3.77
N ILE A 194 -14.27 11.19 3.67
CA ILE A 194 -15.18 11.09 2.52
C ILE A 194 -16.60 11.24 3.05
N ASN A 195 -17.33 12.20 2.51
CA ASN A 195 -18.69 12.47 2.96
C ASN A 195 -19.70 11.45 2.40
N PRO A 196 -20.93 11.41 2.93
CA PRO A 196 -21.97 10.50 2.47
C PRO A 196 -22.33 10.62 0.98
N GLU A 197 -22.07 11.77 0.35
CA GLU A 197 -22.27 12.02 -1.09
C GLU A 197 -21.07 11.56 -1.96
N GLY A 198 -19.96 11.15 -1.35
CA GLY A 198 -18.81 10.53 -2.02
C GLY A 198 -17.72 11.53 -2.36
N LYS A 199 -17.83 12.75 -1.82
CA LYS A 199 -16.86 13.80 -1.94
C LYS A 199 -15.72 13.54 -0.97
N VAL A 200 -14.50 13.59 -1.48
CA VAL A 200 -13.28 13.64 -0.66
C VAL A 200 -13.15 15.05 -0.11
N VAL A 201 -13.64 15.29 1.11
CA VAL A 201 -13.60 16.62 1.75
C VAL A 201 -12.25 16.94 2.38
N TYR A 202 -11.42 15.91 2.62
CA TYR A 202 -10.06 16.04 3.13
C TYR A 202 -9.21 14.81 2.77
N THR A 203 -7.93 15.03 2.46
CA THR A 203 -6.87 14.01 2.46
C THR A 203 -5.63 14.57 3.14
N VAL A 204 -4.70 13.76 3.64
CA VAL A 204 -3.45 14.27 4.20
C VAL A 204 -2.49 14.65 3.08
N TYR A 205 -2.26 13.77 2.10
CA TYR A 205 -1.23 13.97 1.08
C TYR A 205 -1.54 15.07 0.05
N LYS A 206 -2.80 15.52 -0.04
CA LYS A 206 -3.27 16.54 -1.00
C LYS A 206 -2.86 16.21 -2.43
N GLU A 207 -3.24 15.03 -2.89
CA GLU A 207 -3.13 14.65 -4.31
C GLU A 207 -4.36 15.16 -5.09
N THR A 208 -4.39 14.94 -6.40
CA THR A 208 -5.45 15.49 -7.29
C THR A 208 -6.82 14.82 -7.11
N ASP A 209 -6.90 13.77 -6.28
CA ASP A 209 -8.13 13.15 -5.79
C ASP A 209 -8.81 13.96 -4.67
N PHE A 210 -8.06 14.83 -3.98
CA PHE A 210 -8.60 15.77 -3.00
C PHE A 210 -9.69 16.62 -3.64
N THR A 211 -10.85 16.75 -2.99
CA THR A 211 -12.07 17.46 -3.45
C THR A 211 -12.81 16.84 -4.64
N THR A 212 -12.40 15.66 -5.12
CA THR A 212 -13.11 14.93 -6.16
C THR A 212 -14.31 14.17 -5.59
N ASN A 213 -15.31 13.88 -6.42
CA ASN A 213 -16.40 13.00 -6.04
C ASN A 213 -16.11 11.60 -6.60
N LEU A 214 -16.21 10.56 -5.78
CA LEU A 214 -15.90 9.19 -6.14
C LEU A 214 -17.05 8.47 -6.84
N SER A 215 -18.24 9.05 -6.87
CA SER A 215 -19.40 8.55 -7.60
C SER A 215 -19.52 9.15 -9.01
N GLN A 216 -18.73 10.20 -9.34
CA GLN A 216 -18.83 10.90 -10.63
C GLN A 216 -17.51 11.60 -11.05
N GLY A 217 -17.32 11.81 -12.35
CA GLY A 217 -16.12 12.50 -12.87
C GLY A 217 -14.90 11.58 -12.96
N ALA A 218 -13.70 12.16 -13.06
CA ALA A 218 -12.51 11.44 -13.52
C ALA A 218 -11.99 10.31 -12.60
N TYR A 219 -12.48 10.23 -11.37
CA TYR A 219 -12.00 9.29 -10.36
C TYR A 219 -13.04 8.22 -10.00
N ASN A 220 -14.19 8.17 -10.68
CA ASN A 220 -15.29 7.26 -10.35
C ASN A 220 -15.02 5.78 -10.65
N GLU A 221 -14.01 5.47 -11.48
CA GLU A 221 -13.56 4.11 -11.77
C GLU A 221 -12.31 3.70 -10.98
N SER A 222 -11.84 4.58 -10.08
CA SER A 222 -10.66 4.31 -9.26
C SER A 222 -10.89 3.16 -8.27
N ASN A 223 -9.79 2.56 -7.79
CA ASN A 223 -9.85 1.59 -6.69
C ASN A 223 -10.54 2.15 -5.44
N LEU A 224 -10.31 3.43 -5.13
CA LEU A 224 -10.94 4.10 -4.01
C LEU A 224 -12.46 4.26 -4.23
N ALA A 225 -12.89 4.64 -5.43
CA ALA A 225 -14.31 4.73 -5.76
C ALA A 225 -15.03 3.37 -5.65
N ARG A 226 -14.42 2.30 -6.19
CA ARG A 226 -14.94 0.94 -6.05
C ARG A 226 -15.05 0.49 -4.59
N LEU A 227 -14.09 0.87 -3.75
CA LEU A 227 -14.13 0.57 -2.31
C LEU A 227 -15.28 1.32 -1.64
N VAL A 228 -15.41 2.63 -1.86
CA VAL A 228 -16.49 3.45 -1.28
C VAL A 228 -17.87 2.93 -1.67
N ALA A 229 -18.04 2.53 -2.93
CA ALA A 229 -19.29 1.93 -3.41
C ALA A 229 -19.65 0.60 -2.72
N LYS A 230 -18.65 -0.16 -2.22
CA LYS A 230 -18.85 -1.45 -1.55
C LYS A 230 -19.18 -1.33 -0.05
N VAL A 231 -18.75 -0.24 0.58
CA VAL A 231 -18.92 -0.03 2.03
C VAL A 231 -20.09 0.88 2.40
N ARG A 232 -20.74 1.48 1.39
CA ARG A 232 -22.08 2.07 1.52
C ARG A 232 -23.15 1.00 1.53
#